data_AF-A0A957V454-F1
#
_entry.id   AF-A0A957V454-F1
#
_cell.length_a   1.000
_cell.length_b   1.000
_cell.length_c   1.000
_cell.angle_alpha   90.00
_cell.angle_beta   90.00
_cell.angle_gamma   90.00
#
_symmetry.space_group_name_H-M   'P 1'
#
loop_
_entity.id
_entity.type
_entity.pdbx_description
1 polymer ?
#
loop_
_entity_poly.entity_id
_entity_poly.type
_entity_poly.pdbx_seq_one_letter_code
_entity_poly.pdbx_strand_id
1 'polypeptide(L)'
;ALVADNFFLDLSRERWQQRVARLRTLHGDLVPEGEIEIDNPLRCSWRLCGERGWCNVSLTLAPTMPPRIQEIEIASVLPPDAAMQAALDGLLALIAAPTLRGVGRLFARGVDRAAMR
;
A
#
# COMPACT_ATOMS: atom_id res chain seq x y z
N ALA A 1 20.46 12.75 22.48
CA ALA A 1 19.00 12.55 22.50
C ALA A 1 18.70 11.34 21.63
N LEU A 2 18.07 10.30 22.19
CA LEU A 2 17.60 9.15 21.42
C LEU A 2 16.13 9.40 21.14
N VAL A 3 15.78 9.51 19.86
CA VAL A 3 14.40 9.67 19.41
C VAL A 3 13.96 8.34 18.83
N ALA A 4 12.66 8.00 18.93
CA ALA A 4 12.14 6.78 18.34
C ALA A 4 12.39 6.77 16.81
N ASP A 5 12.62 5.60 16.22
CA ASP A 5 12.93 5.45 14.79
C ASP A 5 11.84 6.02 13.86
N ASN A 6 10.65 6.25 14.39
CA ASN A 6 9.48 6.79 13.70
C ASN A 6 9.23 8.29 13.98
N PHE A 7 10.15 9.02 14.60
CA PHE A 7 9.96 10.44 14.95
C PHE A 7 9.52 11.33 13.78
N PHE A 8 9.96 11.01 12.56
CA PHE A 8 9.59 11.76 11.35
C PHE A 8 8.27 11.30 10.70
N LEU A 9 7.68 10.21 11.19
CA LEU A 9 6.38 9.68 10.72
C LEU A 9 5.19 10.35 11.43
N ASP A 10 5.43 11.12 12.50
CA ASP A 10 4.38 11.85 13.19
C ASP A 10 3.82 12.98 12.31
N LEU A 11 2.63 12.73 11.76
CA LEU A 11 1.86 13.71 11.00
C LEU A 11 1.13 14.66 11.96
N SER A 12 1.09 15.96 11.63
CA SER A 12 0.20 16.89 12.33
C SER A 12 -1.26 16.43 12.20
N ARG A 13 -2.11 16.87 13.14
CA ARG A 13 -3.54 16.56 13.09
C ARG A 13 -4.18 16.92 11.75
N GLU A 14 -3.81 18.06 11.16
CA GLU A 14 -4.34 18.47 9.86
C GLU A 14 -3.89 17.53 8.74
N ARG A 15 -2.62 17.10 8.74
CA ARG A 15 -2.12 16.13 7.76
C ARG A 15 -2.81 14.78 7.89
N TRP A 16 -3.12 14.35 9.12
CA TRP A 16 -3.94 13.15 9.36
C TRP A 16 -5.34 13.29 8.79
N GLN A 17 -6.02 14.41 9.04
CA GLN A 17 -7.34 14.68 8.48
C GLN A 17 -7.34 14.67 6.95
N GLN A 18 -6.33 15.31 6.34
CA GLN A 18 -6.15 15.30 4.88
C GLN A 18 -5.89 13.89 4.34
N ARG A 19 -5.04 13.11 5.01
CA ARG A 19 -4.77 11.71 4.63
C ARG A 19 -6.04 10.87 4.69
N VAL A 20 -6.82 10.96 5.77
CA VAL A 20 -8.07 10.21 5.94
C VAL A 20 -9.12 10.65 4.91
N ALA A 21 -9.26 11.96 4.67
CA ALA A 21 -10.16 12.48 3.64
C ALA A 21 -9.80 11.95 2.24
N ARG A 22 -8.50 11.96 1.89
CA ARG A 22 -8.02 11.40 0.62
C ARG A 22 -8.33 9.91 0.50
N LEU A 23 -8.14 9.13 1.56
CA LEU A 23 -8.47 7.70 1.56
C LEU A 23 -9.97 7.47 1.32
N ARG A 24 -10.84 8.23 1.99
CA ARG A 24 -12.30 8.17 1.73
C ARG A 24 -12.66 8.54 0.29
N THR A 25 -12.02 9.57 -0.28
CA THR A 25 -12.24 9.92 -1.70
C THR A 25 -11.83 8.80 -2.65
N LEU A 26 -10.76 8.06 -2.35
CA LEU A 26 -10.25 6.99 -3.19
C LEU A 26 -11.07 5.70 -3.08
N HIS A 27 -11.45 5.32 -1.86
CA HIS A 27 -12.04 4.02 -1.54
C HIS A 27 -13.55 4.04 -1.33
N GLY A 28 -14.16 5.22 -1.14
CA GLY A 28 -15.54 5.34 -0.68
C GLY A 28 -15.65 5.12 0.83
N ASP A 29 -16.80 4.61 1.27
CA ASP A 29 -17.00 4.27 2.67
C ASP A 29 -16.18 3.05 3.08
N LEU A 30 -15.25 3.25 4.03
CA LEU A 30 -14.36 2.22 4.56
C LEU A 30 -14.98 1.57 5.79
N VAL A 31 -15.24 0.26 5.70
CA VAL A 31 -15.79 -0.56 6.79
C VAL A 31 -14.80 -1.67 7.20
N PRO A 32 -14.69 -2.02 8.49
CA PRO A 32 -13.88 -3.15 8.91
C PRO A 32 -14.29 -4.45 8.21
N GLU A 33 -13.31 -5.16 7.65
CA GLU A 33 -13.47 -6.50 7.10
C GLU A 33 -12.81 -7.49 8.05
N GLY A 34 -13.61 -8.39 8.64
CA GLY A 34 -13.12 -9.40 9.56
C GLY A 34 -12.75 -8.87 10.95
N GLU A 35 -11.96 -9.66 11.66
CA GLU A 35 -11.49 -9.35 13.01
C GLU A 35 -10.13 -8.62 12.98
N ILE A 36 -9.76 -8.02 14.11
CA ILE A 36 -8.42 -7.46 14.30
C ILE A 36 -7.46 -8.61 14.58
N GLU A 37 -6.44 -8.74 13.74
CA GLU A 37 -5.35 -9.68 13.93
C GLU A 37 -4.37 -9.10 14.96
N ILE A 38 -4.21 -9.78 16.10
CA ILE A 38 -3.32 -9.37 17.18
C ILE A 38 -2.02 -10.14 17.04
N ASP A 39 -0.93 -9.45 16.68
CA ASP A 39 0.40 -10.07 16.57
C ASP A 39 1.00 -10.31 17.96
N ASN A 40 0.82 -9.33 18.86
CA ASN A 40 1.24 -9.36 20.25
C ASN A 40 0.50 -8.27 21.05
N PRO A 41 0.68 -8.16 22.39
CA PRO A 41 -0.06 -7.18 23.20
C PRO A 41 0.07 -5.71 22.77
N LEU A 42 1.09 -5.34 21.99
CA LEU A 42 1.36 -3.97 21.55
C LEU A 42 1.22 -3.78 20.04
N ARG A 43 0.88 -4.82 19.27
CA ARG A 43 0.81 -4.73 17.80
C ARG A 43 -0.39 -5.49 17.27
N CYS A 44 -1.14 -4.83 16.40
CA CYS A 44 -2.24 -5.45 15.68
C CYS A 44 -2.36 -4.90 14.26
N SER A 45 -3.11 -5.62 13.43
CA SER A 45 -3.49 -5.19 12.10
C SER A 45 -4.92 -5.60 11.78
N TRP A 46 -5.56 -4.88 10.86
CA TRP A 46 -6.87 -5.22 10.35
C TRP A 46 -7.08 -4.62 8.97
N ARG A 47 -8.12 -5.07 8.26
CA ARG A 47 -8.47 -4.53 6.96
C ARG A 47 -9.73 -3.68 7.05
N LEU A 48 -9.73 -2.58 6.29
CA LEU A 48 -10.91 -1.80 5.97
C LEU A 48 -11.24 -2.01 4.49
N CYS A 49 -12.40 -2.58 4.19
CA CYS A 49 -12.88 -2.73 2.81
C CYS A 49 -13.69 -1.50 2.41
N GLY A 50 -13.48 -1.01 1.19
CA GLY A 50 -14.25 0.08 0.60
C GLY A 50 -14.94 -0.36 -0.67
N GLU A 51 -15.64 0.58 -1.31
CA GLU A 51 -16.28 0.37 -2.61
C GLU A 51 -15.27 0.07 -3.73
N ARG A 52 -14.03 0.58 -3.60
CA ARG A 52 -13.01 0.58 -4.66
C ARG A 52 -11.65 0.03 -4.22
N GLY A 53 -11.65 -1.08 -3.48
CA GLY A 53 -10.44 -1.71 -2.97
C GLY A 53 -10.46 -1.75 -1.44
N TRP A 54 -9.29 -1.76 -0.83
CA TRP A 54 -9.18 -1.87 0.62
C TRP A 54 -7.99 -1.09 1.17
N CYS A 55 -8.00 -0.88 2.48
CA CYS A 55 -6.86 -0.38 3.25
C CYS A 55 -6.45 -1.43 4.28
N ASN A 56 -5.17 -1.77 4.33
CA ASN A 56 -4.60 -2.50 5.46
C ASN A 56 -4.13 -1.49 6.51
N VAL A 57 -4.58 -1.65 7.74
CA VAL A 57 -4.20 -0.80 8.86
C VAL A 57 -3.34 -1.60 9.82
N SER A 58 -2.22 -1.04 10.23
CA SER A 58 -1.39 -1.60 11.31
C SER A 58 -1.21 -0.55 12.41
N LEU A 59 -1.22 -1.01 13.65
CA LEU A 59 -1.11 -0.18 14.85
C LEU A 59 -0.04 -0.77 15.76
N THR A 60 0.87 0.08 16.22
CA THR A 60 1.83 -0.25 17.29
C THR A 60 1.60 0.69 18.47
N LEU A 61 1.52 0.12 19.66
CA LEU A 61 1.44 0.85 20.93
C LEU A 61 2.81 0.96 21.58
N ALA A 62 3.09 2.13 22.16
CA ALA A 62 4.26 2.35 22.97
C ALA A 62 4.15 1.54 24.27
N PRO A 63 5.26 0.96 24.78
CA PRO A 63 5.29 0.21 26.04
C PRO A 63 5.28 1.15 27.27
N THR A 64 4.37 2.11 27.29
CA THR A 64 4.15 3.05 28.40
C THR A 64 2.93 2.66 29.22
N MET A 65 2.78 3.24 30.42
CA MET A 65 1.60 3.08 31.27
C MET A 65 0.92 4.45 31.49
N PRO A 66 -0.25 4.71 30.89
CA PRO A 66 -0.98 3.87 29.95
C PRO A 66 -0.28 3.77 28.57
N PRO A 67 -0.52 2.70 27.79
CA PRO A 67 0.03 2.58 26.44
C PRO A 67 -0.57 3.66 25.54
N ARG A 68 0.28 4.29 24.74
CA ARG A 68 -0.13 5.30 23.74
C ARG A 68 0.13 4.75 22.35
N ILE A 69 -0.50 5.33 21.32
CA ILE A 69 -0.15 5.00 19.94
C ILE A 69 1.31 5.43 19.72
N GLN A 70 2.14 4.47 19.33
CA GLN A 70 3.50 4.72 18.87
C GLN A 70 3.51 4.94 17.36
N GLU A 71 2.76 4.13 16.62
CA GLU A 71 2.72 4.18 15.15
C GLU A 71 1.37 3.68 14.64
N ILE A 72 0.87 4.33 13.59
CA ILE A 72 -0.25 3.84 12.80
C ILE A 72 0.09 3.99 11.31
N GLU A 73 0.01 2.88 10.59
CA GLU A 73 0.20 2.84 9.15
C GLU A 73 -1.09 2.43 8.47
N ILE A 74 -1.40 3.10 7.35
CA ILE A 74 -2.56 2.77 6.50
C ILE A 74 -2.05 2.62 5.07
N ALA A 75 -1.99 1.38 4.60
CA ALA A 75 -1.60 1.02 3.25
C ALA A 75 -2.85 0.89 2.37
N SER A 76 -2.98 1.77 1.38
CA SER A 76 -4.09 1.81 0.43
C SER A 76 -3.84 0.87 -0.74
N VAL A 77 -4.78 -0.02 -1.03
CA VAL A 77 -4.73 -0.94 -2.18
C VAL A 77 -5.95 -0.70 -3.07
N LEU A 78 -5.71 -0.19 -4.27
CA LEU A 78 -6.72 -0.02 -5.31
C LEU A 78 -6.61 -1.17 -6.31
N PRO A 79 -7.72 -1.56 -6.98
CA PRO A 79 -7.64 -2.46 -8.11
C PRO A 79 -6.73 -1.88 -9.21
N PRO A 80 -6.06 -2.73 -10.01
CA PRO A 80 -5.24 -2.26 -11.11
C PRO A 80 -6.08 -1.45 -12.09
N ASP A 81 -5.52 -0.35 -12.59
CA ASP A 81 -6.15 0.42 -13.66
C ASP A 81 -6.00 -0.31 -15.01
N ALA A 82 -6.65 0.21 -16.04
CA ALA A 82 -6.63 -0.42 -17.37
C ALA A 82 -5.21 -0.53 -17.95
N ALA A 83 -4.31 0.42 -17.65
CA ALA A 83 -2.94 0.38 -18.13
C ALA A 83 -2.12 -0.71 -17.43
N MET A 84 -2.26 -0.82 -16.11
CA MET A 84 -1.63 -1.87 -15.32
C MET A 84 -2.17 -3.25 -15.71
N GLN A 85 -3.48 -3.36 -15.93
CA GLN A 85 -4.10 -4.61 -16.40
C GLN A 85 -3.56 -5.01 -17.77
N ALA A 86 -3.47 -4.07 -18.73
CA ALA A 86 -2.90 -4.35 -20.04
C ALA A 86 -1.41 -4.76 -19.97
N ALA A 87 -0.64 -4.17 -19.04
CA ALA A 87 0.74 -4.56 -18.81
C ALA A 87 0.85 -5.98 -18.23
N LEU A 88 -0.01 -6.33 -17.28
CA LEU A 88 -0.10 -7.69 -16.72
C LEU A 88 -0.47 -8.71 -17.81
N ASP A 89 -1.48 -8.41 -18.62
CA ASP A 89 -1.91 -9.28 -19.73
C ASP A 89 -0.76 -9.49 -20.74
N GLY A 90 -0.02 -8.43 -21.06
CA GLY A 90 1.16 -8.49 -21.91
C GLY A 90 2.29 -9.34 -21.33
N LEU A 91 2.53 -9.26 -20.02
CA LEU A 91 3.52 -10.07 -19.32
C LEU A 91 3.12 -11.55 -19.29
N LEU A 92 1.86 -11.86 -19.00
CA LEU A 92 1.35 -13.23 -18.99
C LEU A 92 1.45 -13.87 -20.37
N ALA A 93 1.11 -13.14 -21.44
CA ALA A 93 1.24 -13.62 -22.82
C ALA A 93 2.70 -13.96 -23.16
N LEU A 94 3.66 -13.20 -22.62
CA LEU A 94 5.09 -13.44 -22.83
C LEU A 94 5.63 -14.65 -22.06
N ILE A 95 5.15 -14.87 -20.85
CA ILE A 95 5.49 -16.08 -20.09
C ILE A 95 4.99 -17.32 -20.84
N ALA A 96 3.79 -17.25 -21.41
CA ALA A 96 3.21 -18.36 -22.17
C ALA A 96 3.91 -18.59 -23.53
N ALA A 97 4.31 -17.51 -24.22
CA ALA A 97 4.97 -17.58 -25.52
C ALA A 97 6.06 -16.50 -25.64
N PRO A 98 7.31 -16.80 -25.22
CA PRO A 98 8.37 -15.82 -25.19
C PRO A 98 8.78 -15.41 -26.62
N THR A 99 8.57 -14.14 -26.95
CA THR A 99 9.00 -13.56 -28.24
C THR A 99 9.80 -12.29 -28.02
N LEU A 100 10.87 -12.11 -28.79
CA LEU A 100 11.73 -10.91 -28.74
C LEU A 100 10.92 -9.62 -28.98
N ARG A 101 9.91 -9.69 -29.86
CA ARG A 101 9.02 -8.55 -30.15
C ARG A 101 8.10 -8.21 -28.98
N GLY A 102 7.60 -9.22 -28.27
CA GLY A 102 6.77 -9.00 -27.09
C GLY A 102 7.58 -8.41 -25.95
N VAL A 103 8.79 -8.92 -25.68
CA VAL A 103 9.70 -8.38 -24.65
C VAL A 103 9.98 -6.90 -24.90
N GLY A 104 10.20 -6.52 -26.17
CA GLY A 104 10.39 -5.13 -26.56
C GLY A 104 9.21 -4.19 -26.25
N ARG A 105 7.98 -4.70 -26.09
CA ARG A 105 6.78 -3.89 -25.79
C ARG A 105 6.55 -3.63 -24.31
N LEU A 106 7.15 -4.43 -23.43
CA LEU A 106 7.08 -4.22 -21.97
C LEU A 106 7.98 -3.06 -21.51
N PHE A 107 9.02 -2.73 -22.27
CA PHE A 107 9.92 -1.64 -21.92
C PHE A 107 9.30 -0.28 -22.20
N ALA A 108 9.38 0.62 -21.21
CA ALA A 108 9.10 2.03 -21.41
C ALA A 108 9.95 2.60 -22.57
N ARG A 109 9.43 3.63 -23.27
CA ARG A 109 10.06 4.19 -24.48
C ARG A 109 11.52 4.65 -24.31
N GLY A 110 12.01 4.82 -23.09
CA GLY A 110 13.37 5.27 -22.77
C GLY A 110 14.35 4.19 -22.26
N VAL A 111 13.99 2.90 -22.26
CA VAL A 111 14.91 1.85 -21.80
C VAL A 111 15.93 1.52 -22.89
N ASP A 112 17.22 1.60 -22.54
CA ASP A 112 18.31 1.14 -23.40
C ASP A 112 18.35 -0.40 -23.45
N ARG A 113 17.83 -0.93 -24.56
CA ARG A 113 17.71 -2.36 -24.81
C ARG A 113 19.05 -3.04 -25.10
N ALA A 114 20.09 -2.27 -25.45
CA ALA A 114 21.42 -2.80 -25.72
C ALA A 114 22.18 -3.13 -24.44
N ALA A 115 21.87 -2.44 -23.34
CA ALA A 115 22.50 -2.63 -22.03
C ALA A 115 21.96 -3.84 -21.23
N MET A 116 20.88 -4.50 -21.69
CA MET A 116 20.25 -5.65 -20.99
C MET A 116 20.64 -7.02 -21.59
N ARG A 117 21.69 -7.09 -22.41
CA ARG A 117 22.23 -8.34 -22.98
C ARG A 117 23.31 -8.96 -22.11
#